data_AF-A0A1Y1V5B2-F1
#
_entry.id   AF-A0A1Y1V5B2-F1
#
_cell.length_a   1.000
_cell.length_b   1.000
_cell.length_c   1.000
_cell.angle_alpha   90.00
_cell.angle_beta   90.00
_cell.angle_gamma   90.00
#
_symmetry.space_group_name_H-M   'P 1'
#
loop_
_entity.id
_entity.type
_entity.pdbx_description
1 polymer ?
#
loop_
_entity_poly.entity_id
_entity_poly.type
_entity_poly.pdbx_seq_one_letter_code
_entity_poly.pdbx_strand_id
1 'polypeptide(L)'
;MQFYILILFITNLVNSILIQNENDLRSILANNENENEKEINLDSIINIDDSLVIKNPYKKLSFIGKSSEISSLKFEDISKELHFTDNVKEVILKDLSIIGNIYFDNNIKVTISSVSLIGNIYSDFKNNNEYLKIKDFKYKSSTFPSNNCINLGGNVEIENSEFFGSISCKNRLINYEGLDKYKMSIQNSYFNGENSCPFINIKNGINITINESRFEKGFSNEEIEGG
;
A
#
# COMPACT_ATOMS: atom_id res chain seq x y z
N MET A 1 -24.12 31.75 39.15
CA MET A 1 -22.88 30.93 39.27
C MET A 1 -22.71 30.22 37.94
N GLN A 2 -21.85 30.73 37.08
CA GLN A 2 -21.74 30.31 35.68
C GLN A 2 -20.43 29.54 35.53
N PHE A 3 -20.51 28.22 35.40
CA PHE A 3 -19.36 27.34 35.20
C PHE A 3 -18.95 27.41 33.73
N TYR A 4 -17.77 27.97 33.46
CA TYR A 4 -17.10 27.84 32.17
C TYR A 4 -16.27 26.55 32.18
N ILE A 5 -16.66 25.57 31.37
CA ILE A 5 -15.85 24.37 31.09
C ILE A 5 -14.82 24.77 30.03
N LEU A 6 -13.55 24.84 30.43
CA LEU A 6 -12.41 25.02 29.54
C LEU A 6 -12.11 23.68 28.85
N ILE A 7 -12.56 23.51 27.61
CA ILE A 7 -12.19 22.35 26.79
C ILE A 7 -10.77 22.60 26.27
N LEU A 8 -9.78 21.97 26.92
CA LEU A 8 -8.42 21.91 26.39
C LEU A 8 -8.43 20.99 25.15
N PHE A 9 -8.35 21.57 23.96
CA PHE A 9 -7.97 20.82 22.77
C PHE A 9 -6.48 20.49 22.88
N ILE A 10 -6.17 19.26 23.29
CA ILE A 10 -4.82 18.71 23.14
C ILE A 10 -4.63 18.44 21.65
N THR A 11 -4.15 19.43 20.91
CA THR A 11 -3.70 19.22 19.53
C THR A 11 -2.38 18.46 19.61
N ASN A 12 -2.39 17.17 19.26
CA ASN A 12 -1.14 16.46 19.03
C ASN A 12 -0.41 17.17 17.90
N LEU A 13 0.77 17.72 18.20
CA LEU A 13 1.67 18.24 17.18
C LEU A 13 2.11 17.05 16.34
N VAL A 14 1.68 17.01 15.07
CA VAL A 14 2.18 16.05 14.10
C VAL A 14 3.54 16.57 13.63
N ASN A 15 4.60 15.80 13.89
CA ASN A 15 5.94 16.13 13.41
C ASN A 15 6.01 15.82 11.91
N SER A 16 5.76 16.87 11.13
CA SER A 16 5.81 16.86 9.67
C SER A 16 7.17 17.34 9.18
N ILE A 17 7.86 16.52 8.39
CA ILE A 17 9.25 16.77 7.94
C ILE A 17 9.33 16.61 6.43
N LEU A 18 9.80 17.63 5.72
CA LEU A 18 10.10 17.57 4.29
C LEU A 18 11.46 16.90 4.05
N ILE A 19 11.51 15.89 3.19
CA ILE A 19 12.75 15.27 2.74
C ILE A 19 13.12 15.72 1.33
N GLN A 20 14.42 15.81 1.05
CA GLN A 20 14.96 16.20 -0.26
C GLN A 20 15.83 15.09 -0.88
N ASN A 21 16.30 14.15 -0.08
CA ASN A 21 17.14 13.04 -0.54
C ASN A 21 17.00 11.81 0.38
N GLU A 22 17.64 10.71 -0.01
CA GLU A 22 17.64 9.45 0.73
C GLU A 22 18.26 9.55 2.12
N ASN A 23 19.33 10.34 2.30
CA ASN A 23 19.98 10.50 3.60
C ASN A 23 19.04 11.17 4.60
N ASP A 24 18.25 12.16 4.18
CA ASP A 24 17.22 12.77 5.02
C ASP A 24 16.22 11.70 5.48
N LEU A 25 15.71 10.90 4.54
CA LEU A 25 14.75 9.84 4.81
C LEU A 25 15.31 8.81 5.79
N ARG A 26 16.53 8.30 5.53
CA ARG A 26 17.19 7.32 6.40
C ARG A 26 17.45 7.89 7.79
N SER A 27 17.86 9.16 7.88
CA SER A 27 18.09 9.82 9.17
C SER A 27 16.80 9.95 9.99
N ILE A 28 15.69 10.31 9.35
CA ILE A 28 14.38 10.42 9.99
C ILE A 28 13.88 9.05 10.46
N LEU A 29 13.99 8.02 9.62
CA LEU A 29 13.56 6.66 9.94
C LEU A 29 14.47 5.98 10.97
N ALA A 30 15.72 6.41 11.13
CA ALA A 30 16.63 5.93 12.15
C ALA A 30 16.43 6.64 13.51
N ASN A 31 15.81 7.82 13.53
CA ASN A 31 15.61 8.57 14.77
C ASN A 31 14.63 7.83 15.69
N ASN A 32 15.08 7.53 16.90
CA ASN A 32 14.38 6.81 17.96
C ASN A 32 13.75 7.74 19.00
N GLU A 33 13.64 9.04 18.71
CA GLU A 33 12.80 9.91 19.53
C GLU A 33 11.40 9.28 19.64
N ASN A 34 10.85 9.23 20.87
CA ASN A 34 9.57 8.61 21.23
C ASN A 34 8.38 9.34 20.59
N GLU A 35 8.40 9.51 19.28
CA GLU A 35 7.35 10.11 18.50
C GLU A 35 6.32 9.04 18.17
N ASN A 36 5.13 9.21 18.74
CA ASN A 36 4.02 8.33 18.43
C ASN A 36 3.66 8.39 16.93
N GLU A 37 3.73 9.58 16.32
CA GLU A 37 3.23 9.81 14.97
C GLU A 37 4.24 10.64 14.17
N LYS A 38 4.60 10.17 12.98
CA LYS A 38 5.54 10.84 12.07
C LYS A 38 4.92 11.03 10.70
N GLU A 39 5.08 12.23 10.14
CA GLU A 39 4.67 12.56 8.78
C GLU A 39 5.90 12.99 7.97
N ILE A 40 6.14 12.29 6.87
CA ILE A 40 7.27 12.52 5.96
C ILE A 40 6.68 13.07 4.66
N ASN A 41 7.03 14.31 4.34
CA ASN A 41 6.59 14.98 3.13
C ASN A 41 7.62 14.86 2.02
N LEU A 42 7.14 14.67 0.80
CA LEU A 42 7.94 14.58 -0.41
C LEU A 42 7.42 15.57 -1.45
N ASP A 43 8.27 16.39 -2.04
CA ASP A 43 7.92 17.29 -3.14
C ASP A 43 8.76 17.06 -4.41
N SER A 44 9.55 15.99 -4.39
CA SER A 44 10.51 15.62 -5.43
C SER A 44 10.67 14.09 -5.52
N ILE A 45 11.50 13.65 -6.47
CA ILE A 45 11.89 12.25 -6.62
C ILE A 45 13.05 11.97 -5.68
N ILE A 46 12.86 11.01 -4.77
CA ILE A 46 13.88 10.47 -3.88
C ILE A 46 14.32 9.13 -4.44
N ASN A 47 15.55 9.07 -4.96
CA ASN A 47 16.15 7.79 -5.37
C ASN A 47 16.63 7.05 -4.12
N ILE A 48 16.39 5.73 -4.06
CA ILE A 48 16.73 4.88 -2.93
C ILE A 48 17.60 3.72 -3.42
N ASP A 49 18.76 3.53 -2.82
CA ASP A 49 19.76 2.54 -3.25
C ASP A 49 19.45 1.10 -2.77
N ASP A 50 18.77 0.95 -1.64
CA ASP A 50 18.50 -0.33 -1.00
C ASP A 50 17.13 -0.37 -0.30
N SER A 51 16.70 -1.55 0.13
CA SER A 51 15.43 -1.71 0.82
C SER A 51 15.37 -0.86 2.10
N LEU A 52 14.18 -0.32 2.38
CA LEU A 52 13.89 0.46 3.57
C LEU A 52 13.04 -0.38 4.52
N VAL A 53 13.67 -1.00 5.51
CA VAL A 53 12.98 -1.75 6.56
C VAL A 53 12.76 -0.84 7.77
N ILE A 54 11.50 -0.48 8.00
CA ILE A 54 11.11 0.45 9.07
C ILE A 54 10.94 -0.33 10.36
N LYS A 55 11.99 -0.36 11.17
CA LYS A 55 12.04 -1.11 12.43
C LYS A 55 11.62 -0.30 13.65
N ASN A 56 11.68 1.03 13.58
CA ASN A 56 11.34 1.89 14.70
C ASN A 56 9.84 1.84 14.99
N PRO A 57 9.44 1.87 16.28
CA PRO A 57 8.04 1.81 16.65
C PRO A 57 7.33 3.13 16.32
N TYR A 58 6.26 3.05 15.54
CA TYR A 58 5.39 4.17 15.25
C TYR A 58 3.93 3.76 15.49
N LYS A 59 3.19 4.59 16.24
CA LYS A 59 1.72 4.47 16.26
C LYS A 59 1.16 4.83 14.87
N LYS A 60 1.75 5.83 14.20
CA LYS A 60 1.40 6.23 12.84
C LYS A 60 2.62 6.72 12.06
N LEU A 61 2.80 6.22 10.85
CA LEU A 61 3.81 6.72 9.91
C LEU A 61 3.14 7.07 8.58
N SER A 62 3.33 8.31 8.14
CA SER A 62 2.73 8.83 6.91
C SER A 62 3.81 9.25 5.93
N PHE A 63 3.69 8.83 4.67
CA PHE A 63 4.43 9.35 3.54
C PHE A 63 3.45 10.12 2.66
N ILE A 64 3.63 11.43 2.57
CA ILE A 64 2.71 12.35 1.89
C ILE A 64 3.46 13.07 0.79
N GLY A 65 3.08 12.81 -0.46
CA GLY A 65 3.56 13.58 -1.59
C GLY A 65 2.75 14.84 -1.82
N LYS A 66 3.26 15.70 -2.69
CA LYS A 66 2.53 16.85 -3.25
C LYS A 66 1.63 16.42 -4.40
N SER A 67 2.07 15.46 -5.22
CA SER A 67 1.25 14.71 -6.18
C SER A 67 2.02 13.47 -6.66
N SER A 68 1.31 12.46 -7.18
CA SER A 68 1.93 11.26 -7.75
C SER A 68 2.82 11.54 -8.96
N GLU A 69 2.70 12.70 -9.60
CA GLU A 69 3.50 13.05 -10.78
C GLU A 69 4.89 13.61 -10.42
N ILE A 70 5.05 14.21 -9.23
CA ILE A 70 6.28 14.92 -8.84
C ILE A 70 6.94 14.32 -7.61
N SER A 71 6.16 13.74 -6.70
CA SER A 71 6.64 13.14 -5.45
C SER A 71 6.80 11.65 -5.66
N SER A 72 8.03 11.13 -5.58
CA SER A 72 8.28 9.73 -5.86
C SER A 72 9.33 9.12 -4.93
N LEU A 73 9.07 7.92 -4.44
CA LEU A 73 10.09 7.03 -3.90
C LEU A 73 10.49 6.06 -5.01
N LYS A 74 11.72 6.19 -5.51
CA LYS A 74 12.21 5.39 -6.62
C LYS A 74 13.39 4.54 -6.17
N PHE A 75 13.16 3.25 -5.98
CA PHE A 75 14.23 2.31 -5.75
C PHE A 75 15.02 2.11 -7.05
N GLU A 76 16.35 2.21 -6.97
CA GLU A 76 17.23 2.02 -8.12
C GLU A 76 17.14 0.58 -8.66
N ASP A 77 17.00 -0.38 -7.75
CA ASP A 77 16.70 -1.77 -8.02
C ASP A 77 15.22 -2.08 -7.68
N ILE A 78 14.44 -2.48 -8.68
CA ILE A 78 13.01 -2.77 -8.56
C ILE A 78 12.70 -3.98 -7.66
N SER A 79 13.70 -4.81 -7.34
CA SER A 79 13.54 -5.93 -6.40
C SER A 79 13.52 -5.47 -4.94
N LYS A 80 13.96 -4.23 -4.66
CA LYS A 80 13.98 -3.66 -3.31
C LYS A 80 12.59 -3.26 -2.84
N GLU A 81 12.44 -3.19 -1.52
CA GLU A 81 11.16 -2.97 -0.89
C GLU A 81 11.15 -1.84 0.15
N LEU A 82 10.02 -1.16 0.24
CA LEU A 82 9.60 -0.38 1.40
C LEU A 82 8.81 -1.31 2.33
N HIS A 83 9.42 -1.67 3.45
CA HIS A 83 8.88 -2.67 4.37
C HIS A 83 8.47 -2.01 5.70
N PHE A 84 7.16 -2.02 5.94
CA PHE A 84 6.53 -1.62 7.19
C PHE A 84 6.40 -2.83 8.12
N THR A 85 7.30 -2.94 9.09
CA THR A 85 7.24 -4.02 10.09
C THR A 85 6.04 -3.86 11.04
N ASP A 86 5.79 -4.86 11.87
CA ASP A 86 4.73 -4.87 12.89
C ASP A 86 4.91 -3.81 14.00
N ASN A 87 6.07 -3.16 14.04
CA ASN A 87 6.37 -2.00 14.88
C ASN A 87 5.63 -0.73 14.42
N VAL A 88 5.11 -0.70 13.19
CA VAL A 88 4.28 0.40 12.68
C VAL A 88 2.81 0.02 12.74
N LYS A 89 2.00 0.71 13.56
CA LYS A 89 0.58 0.34 13.73
C LYS A 89 -0.32 0.88 12.63
N GLU A 90 -0.16 2.15 12.27
CA GLU A 90 -0.88 2.81 11.19
C GLU A 90 0.10 3.30 10.10
N VAL A 91 -0.16 2.93 8.85
CA VAL A 91 0.61 3.39 7.68
C VAL A 91 -0.28 4.21 6.77
N ILE A 92 0.21 5.36 6.32
CA ILE A 92 -0.45 6.18 5.29
C ILE A 92 0.54 6.43 4.14
N LEU A 93 0.11 6.08 2.93
CA LEU A 93 0.77 6.47 1.68
C LEU A 93 -0.21 7.35 0.90
N LYS A 94 0.17 8.58 0.59
CA LYS A 94 -0.74 9.55 -0.04
C LYS A 94 -0.07 10.41 -1.10
N ASP A 95 -0.77 10.64 -2.22
CA ASP A 95 -0.41 11.65 -3.22
C ASP A 95 1.05 11.51 -3.75
N LEU A 96 1.54 10.28 -3.97
CA LEU A 96 2.92 10.01 -4.36
C LEU A 96 3.03 8.81 -5.32
N SER A 97 4.16 8.70 -6.02
CA SER A 97 4.54 7.51 -6.78
C SER A 97 5.53 6.63 -6.03
N ILE A 98 5.45 5.32 -6.22
CA ILE A 98 6.45 4.36 -5.75
C ILE A 98 6.90 3.50 -6.93
N ILE A 99 8.21 3.41 -7.14
CA ILE A 99 8.84 2.49 -8.09
C ILE A 99 9.71 1.54 -7.26
N GLY A 100 9.19 0.36 -6.97
CA GLY A 100 9.74 -0.60 -6.01
C GLY A 100 8.63 -1.44 -5.40
N ASN A 101 8.98 -2.39 -4.53
CA ASN A 101 7.99 -3.23 -3.85
C ASN A 101 7.55 -2.61 -2.52
N ILE A 102 6.36 -2.99 -2.05
CA ILE A 102 5.84 -2.59 -0.74
C ILE A 102 5.48 -3.84 0.05
N TYR A 103 5.91 -3.90 1.31
CA TYR A 103 5.55 -4.99 2.21
C TYR A 103 4.95 -4.46 3.53
N PHE A 104 3.80 -5.00 3.90
CA PHE A 104 3.09 -4.73 5.15
C PHE A 104 3.06 -5.98 6.03
N ASP A 105 3.75 -5.91 7.17
CA ASP A 105 3.81 -7.01 8.15
C ASP A 105 2.98 -6.66 9.39
N ASN A 106 1.82 -7.29 9.52
CA ASN A 106 0.93 -7.18 10.68
C ASN A 106 0.58 -5.73 11.13
N ASN A 107 0.56 -4.78 10.20
CA ASN A 107 0.08 -3.43 10.46
C ASN A 107 -1.44 -3.45 10.71
N ILE A 108 -1.91 -2.67 11.70
CA ILE A 108 -3.32 -2.66 12.11
C ILE A 108 -4.16 -1.88 11.09
N LYS A 109 -3.64 -0.75 10.62
CA LYS A 109 -4.32 0.16 9.69
C LYS A 109 -3.39 0.53 8.56
N VAL A 110 -3.82 0.36 7.33
CA VAL A 110 -3.08 0.81 6.16
C VAL A 110 -4.01 1.59 5.24
N THR A 111 -3.60 2.80 4.88
CA THR A 111 -4.31 3.65 3.91
C THR A 111 -3.37 3.98 2.75
N ILE A 112 -3.81 3.68 1.54
CA ILE A 112 -3.14 4.04 0.28
C ILE A 112 -4.13 4.89 -0.52
N SER A 113 -3.82 6.16 -0.76
CA SER A 113 -4.74 7.09 -1.43
C SER A 113 -4.03 7.93 -2.47
N SER A 114 -4.55 7.98 -3.71
CA SER A 114 -3.95 8.79 -4.78
C SER A 114 -2.48 8.42 -5.05
N VAL A 115 -2.16 7.13 -4.98
CA VAL A 115 -0.80 6.61 -5.17
C VAL A 115 -0.68 5.92 -6.53
N SER A 116 0.45 6.09 -7.20
CA SER A 116 0.82 5.29 -8.37
C SER A 116 1.95 4.33 -8.01
N LEU A 117 1.81 3.05 -8.33
CA LEU A 117 2.82 2.02 -8.03
C LEU A 117 3.27 1.30 -9.29
N ILE A 118 4.60 1.19 -9.45
CA ILE A 118 5.26 0.23 -10.33
C ILE A 118 6.09 -0.72 -9.47
N GLY A 119 5.64 -1.96 -9.32
CA GLY A 119 6.25 -2.93 -8.41
C GLY A 119 5.25 -3.98 -7.95
N ASN A 120 5.54 -4.65 -6.83
CA ASN A 120 4.63 -5.61 -6.21
C ASN A 120 4.16 -5.11 -4.83
N ILE A 121 2.99 -5.59 -4.40
CA ILE A 121 2.50 -5.38 -3.03
C ILE A 121 2.39 -6.73 -2.34
N TYR A 122 2.87 -6.79 -1.11
CA TYR A 122 2.69 -7.93 -0.23
C TYR A 122 2.10 -7.45 1.09
N SER A 123 1.13 -8.19 1.63
CA SER A 123 0.75 -8.05 3.02
C SER A 123 0.58 -9.39 3.72
N ASP A 124 1.08 -9.47 4.95
CA ASP A 124 0.90 -10.61 5.86
C ASP A 124 0.22 -10.13 7.14
N PHE A 125 -1.09 -10.36 7.24
CA PHE A 125 -1.93 -9.91 8.35
C PHE A 125 -2.48 -11.07 9.19
N LYS A 126 -1.63 -12.04 9.53
CA LYS A 126 -1.96 -13.21 10.36
C LYS A 126 -2.66 -12.84 11.68
N ASN A 127 -2.23 -11.76 12.33
CA ASN A 127 -2.73 -11.37 13.64
C ASN A 127 -4.05 -10.59 13.56
N ASN A 128 -3.98 -9.26 13.60
CA ASN A 128 -5.11 -8.35 13.58
C ASN A 128 -4.87 -7.23 12.57
N ASN A 129 -5.79 -7.10 11.61
CA ASN A 129 -5.84 -5.96 10.69
C ASN A 129 -7.26 -5.38 10.74
N GLU A 130 -7.37 -4.12 11.15
CA GLU A 130 -8.64 -3.41 11.12
C GLU A 130 -9.03 -3.10 9.68
N TYR A 131 -8.08 -2.59 8.88
CA TYR A 131 -8.28 -2.39 7.45
C TYR A 131 -6.99 -2.23 6.65
N LEU A 132 -7.10 -2.52 5.35
CA LEU A 132 -6.26 -2.06 4.25
C LEU A 132 -7.16 -1.34 3.26
N LYS A 133 -7.11 0.00 3.23
CA LYS A 133 -7.89 0.84 2.33
C LYS A 133 -7.01 1.30 1.17
N ILE A 134 -7.44 1.04 -0.05
CA ILE A 134 -6.78 1.44 -1.29
C ILE A 134 -7.79 2.27 -2.09
N LYS A 135 -7.48 3.54 -2.34
CA LYS A 135 -8.38 4.47 -3.01
C LYS A 135 -7.66 5.31 -4.05
N ASP A 136 -8.32 5.57 -5.17
CA ASP A 136 -7.77 6.40 -6.26
C ASP A 136 -6.35 5.94 -6.65
N PHE A 137 -6.14 4.62 -6.64
CA PHE A 137 -4.83 3.99 -6.79
C PHE A 137 -4.59 3.58 -8.24
N LYS A 138 -3.36 3.75 -8.72
CA LYS A 138 -2.95 3.30 -10.05
C LYS A 138 -1.81 2.30 -9.95
N TYR A 139 -2.09 1.06 -10.29
CA TYR A 139 -1.11 -0.02 -10.28
C TYR A 139 -0.66 -0.39 -11.69
N LYS A 140 0.65 -0.55 -11.88
CA LYS A 140 1.22 -1.20 -13.06
C LYS A 140 2.25 -2.24 -12.63
N SER A 141 2.15 -3.45 -13.18
CA SER A 141 3.14 -4.49 -12.93
C SER A 141 4.53 -4.06 -13.38
N SER A 142 5.55 -4.36 -12.58
CA SER A 142 6.94 -4.17 -12.99
C SER A 142 7.40 -5.27 -13.94
N THR A 143 8.62 -5.14 -14.48
CA THR A 143 9.26 -6.19 -15.27
C THR A 143 9.77 -7.35 -14.43
N PHE A 144 9.78 -7.23 -13.10
CA PHE A 144 10.24 -8.26 -12.18
C PHE A 144 9.15 -9.33 -12.01
N PRO A 145 9.38 -10.59 -12.44
CA PRO A 145 8.34 -11.62 -12.41
C PRO A 145 7.98 -12.03 -10.97
N SER A 146 6.70 -12.14 -10.69
CA SER A 146 6.16 -12.66 -9.43
C SER A 146 5.05 -13.68 -9.72
N ASN A 147 4.77 -14.57 -8.76
CA ASN A 147 3.64 -15.48 -8.92
C ASN A 147 2.34 -14.69 -8.90
N ASN A 148 2.15 -13.84 -7.89
CA ASN A 148 1.10 -12.84 -7.90
C ASN A 148 1.73 -11.48 -7.67
N CYS A 149 1.25 -10.51 -8.44
CA CYS A 149 1.74 -9.14 -8.42
C CYS A 149 1.35 -8.38 -7.15
N ILE A 150 0.13 -8.63 -6.67
CA ILE A 150 -0.40 -8.08 -5.44
C ILE A 150 -0.88 -9.25 -4.59
N ASN A 151 -0.30 -9.45 -3.41
CA ASN A 151 -0.76 -10.40 -2.41
C ASN A 151 -1.32 -9.63 -1.22
N LEU A 152 -2.62 -9.78 -0.96
CA LEU A 152 -3.34 -9.07 0.09
C LEU A 152 -3.90 -10.05 1.12
N GLY A 153 -3.72 -9.74 2.40
CA GLY A 153 -4.53 -10.27 3.50
C GLY A 153 -5.35 -9.17 4.17
N GLY A 154 -6.07 -9.53 5.24
CA GLY A 154 -6.78 -8.57 6.11
C GLY A 154 -8.11 -8.06 5.55
N ASN A 155 -8.65 -7.02 6.20
CA ASN A 155 -9.91 -6.39 5.82
C ASN A 155 -9.66 -5.38 4.70
N VAL A 156 -9.82 -5.82 3.45
CA VAL A 156 -9.43 -5.05 2.26
C VAL A 156 -10.60 -4.26 1.69
N GLU A 157 -10.38 -2.97 1.43
CA GLU A 157 -11.33 -2.08 0.76
C GLU A 157 -10.61 -1.38 -0.40
N ILE A 158 -11.02 -1.66 -1.64
CA ILE A 158 -10.47 -1.05 -2.86
C ILE A 158 -11.56 -0.21 -3.53
N GLU A 159 -11.29 1.05 -3.82
CA GLU A 159 -12.24 1.98 -4.42
C GLU A 159 -11.60 2.82 -5.53
N ASN A 160 -12.31 3.03 -6.64
CA ASN A 160 -11.93 3.96 -7.72
C ASN A 160 -10.49 3.77 -8.22
N SER A 161 -10.03 2.53 -8.35
CA SER A 161 -8.63 2.23 -8.62
C SER A 161 -8.43 1.52 -9.96
N GLU A 162 -7.26 1.71 -10.58
CA GLU A 162 -6.89 1.10 -11.86
C GLU A 162 -5.73 0.12 -11.68
N PHE A 163 -5.87 -1.09 -12.23
CA PHE A 163 -4.84 -2.13 -12.14
C PHE A 163 -4.48 -2.68 -13.52
N PHE A 164 -3.20 -2.55 -13.87
CA PHE A 164 -2.65 -3.04 -15.13
C PHE A 164 -1.66 -4.17 -14.85
N GLY A 165 -2.10 -5.40 -15.14
CA GLY A 165 -1.26 -6.59 -15.11
C GLY A 165 -0.47 -6.77 -16.42
N SER A 166 0.48 -7.68 -16.38
CA SER A 166 1.21 -8.14 -17.56
C SER A 166 1.69 -9.58 -17.34
N ILE A 167 2.44 -10.12 -18.29
CA ILE A 167 3.07 -11.45 -18.20
C ILE A 167 3.99 -11.62 -16.97
N SER A 168 4.42 -10.53 -16.32
CA SER A 168 5.21 -10.63 -15.08
C SER A 168 4.39 -11.12 -13.89
N CYS A 169 3.06 -11.00 -13.93
CA CYS A 169 2.13 -11.54 -12.93
C CYS A 169 1.73 -12.98 -13.32
N LYS A 170 2.58 -13.97 -13.03
CA LYS A 170 2.50 -15.32 -13.61
C LYS A 170 1.17 -16.03 -13.37
N ASN A 171 0.64 -15.92 -12.15
CA ASN A 171 -0.60 -16.55 -11.75
C ASN A 171 -1.71 -15.51 -11.70
N ARG A 172 -1.62 -14.47 -10.86
CA ARG A 172 -2.69 -13.48 -10.71
C ARG A 172 -2.16 -12.06 -10.60
N LEU A 173 -2.97 -11.10 -11.05
CA LEU A 173 -2.79 -9.70 -10.72
C LEU A 173 -2.94 -9.48 -9.21
N ILE A 174 -4.04 -9.97 -8.63
CA ILE A 174 -4.33 -9.91 -7.19
C ILE A 174 -4.61 -11.31 -6.65
N ASN A 175 -3.96 -11.64 -5.55
CA ASN A 175 -4.26 -12.81 -4.74
C ASN A 175 -4.63 -12.37 -3.33
N TYR A 176 -5.85 -12.71 -2.90
CA TYR A 176 -6.39 -12.39 -1.59
C TYR A 176 -6.52 -13.63 -0.70
N GLU A 177 -6.00 -13.57 0.52
CA GLU A 177 -6.13 -14.61 1.55
C GLU A 177 -6.83 -14.03 2.80
N GLY A 178 -8.08 -14.43 3.00
CA GLY A 178 -8.94 -13.92 4.07
C GLY A 178 -8.83 -14.67 5.42
N LEU A 179 -8.14 -15.81 5.46
CA LEU A 179 -7.92 -16.61 6.69
C LEU A 179 -9.23 -16.98 7.44
N ASP A 180 -10.33 -17.17 6.71
CA ASP A 180 -11.69 -17.46 7.19
C ASP A 180 -12.26 -16.41 8.16
N LYS A 181 -11.67 -15.22 8.21
CA LYS A 181 -12.06 -14.15 9.14
C LYS A 181 -12.16 -12.76 8.54
N TYR A 182 -11.49 -12.51 7.41
CA TYR A 182 -11.42 -11.19 6.84
C TYR A 182 -12.30 -11.02 5.60
N LYS A 183 -12.68 -9.77 5.37
CA LYS A 183 -13.52 -9.35 4.25
C LYS A 183 -12.72 -8.62 3.17
N MET A 184 -13.26 -8.62 1.96
CA MET A 184 -12.77 -7.82 0.85
C MET A 184 -13.93 -7.15 0.13
N SER A 185 -13.82 -5.86 -0.13
CA SER A 185 -14.72 -5.13 -1.03
C SER A 185 -13.93 -4.40 -2.10
N ILE A 186 -14.35 -4.54 -3.36
CA ILE A 186 -13.82 -3.79 -4.51
C ILE A 186 -14.98 -3.04 -5.15
N GLN A 187 -14.81 -1.72 -5.34
CA GLN A 187 -15.84 -0.88 -5.95
C GLN A 187 -15.25 0.04 -7.03
N ASN A 188 -15.99 0.27 -8.11
CA ASN A 188 -15.71 1.30 -9.12
C ASN A 188 -14.28 1.24 -9.68
N SER A 189 -13.72 0.03 -9.75
CA SER A 189 -12.31 -0.19 -10.11
C SER A 189 -12.18 -0.87 -11.47
N TYR A 190 -11.09 -0.56 -12.18
CA TYR A 190 -10.80 -1.06 -13.52
C TYR A 190 -9.58 -1.97 -13.50
N PHE A 191 -9.70 -3.11 -14.17
CA PHE A 191 -8.65 -4.13 -14.26
C PHE A 191 -8.35 -4.42 -15.74
N ASN A 192 -7.08 -4.39 -16.11
CA ASN A 192 -6.61 -4.77 -17.43
C ASN A 192 -5.48 -5.80 -17.35
N GLY A 193 -5.67 -6.97 -17.98
CA GLY A 193 -4.71 -8.07 -17.92
C GLY A 193 -3.77 -8.13 -19.13
N GLU A 194 -3.88 -7.19 -20.07
CA GLU A 194 -3.11 -7.14 -21.32
C GLU A 194 -3.10 -8.46 -22.11
N ASN A 195 -4.17 -9.26 -22.02
CA ASN A 195 -4.32 -10.61 -22.56
C ASN A 195 -3.22 -11.59 -22.11
N SER A 196 -2.57 -11.31 -20.97
CA SER A 196 -1.44 -12.10 -20.46
C SER A 196 -1.50 -12.37 -18.96
N CYS A 197 -2.41 -11.72 -18.23
CA CYS A 197 -2.54 -11.82 -16.79
C CYS A 197 -3.99 -12.15 -16.37
N PRO A 198 -4.21 -13.23 -15.62
CA PRO A 198 -5.48 -13.49 -14.94
C PRO A 198 -5.68 -12.53 -13.76
N PHE A 199 -6.92 -12.16 -13.44
CA PHE A 199 -7.16 -11.03 -12.52
C PHE A 199 -7.03 -11.36 -11.04
N ILE A 200 -8.05 -12.01 -10.46
CA ILE A 200 -8.21 -12.07 -9.01
C ILE A 200 -8.35 -13.52 -8.58
N ASN A 201 -7.58 -13.92 -7.56
CA ASN A 201 -7.85 -15.11 -6.77
C ASN A 201 -8.29 -14.69 -5.36
N ILE A 202 -9.34 -15.32 -4.85
CA ILE A 202 -9.89 -15.09 -3.51
C ILE A 202 -9.91 -16.43 -2.77
N LYS A 203 -9.23 -16.48 -1.63
CA LYS A 203 -9.15 -17.67 -0.78
C LYS A 203 -9.60 -17.34 0.63
N ASN A 204 -10.44 -18.20 1.21
CA ASN A 204 -10.85 -18.16 2.62
C ASN A 204 -11.37 -16.78 3.08
N GLY A 205 -12.09 -16.05 2.21
CA GLY A 205 -12.63 -14.74 2.53
C GLY A 205 -14.09 -14.81 2.99
N ILE A 206 -14.48 -13.97 3.95
CA ILE A 206 -15.88 -13.80 4.37
C ILE A 206 -16.44 -12.50 3.80
N ASN A 207 -17.70 -12.49 3.36
CA ASN A 207 -18.36 -11.27 2.85
C ASN A 207 -17.57 -10.55 1.75
N ILE A 208 -17.35 -11.24 0.63
CA ILE A 208 -16.62 -10.70 -0.51
C ILE A 208 -17.56 -9.98 -1.47
N THR A 209 -17.25 -8.73 -1.79
CA THR A 209 -18.04 -7.92 -2.73
C THR A 209 -17.16 -7.31 -3.81
N ILE A 210 -17.60 -7.40 -5.06
CA ILE A 210 -16.99 -6.73 -6.21
C ILE A 210 -18.13 -6.08 -6.99
N ASN A 211 -18.21 -4.75 -6.93
CA ASN A 211 -19.35 -3.99 -7.46
C ASN A 211 -18.88 -2.90 -8.42
N GLU A 212 -19.63 -2.67 -9.49
CA GLU A 212 -19.40 -1.55 -10.42
C GLU A 212 -17.98 -1.52 -11.00
N SER A 213 -17.34 -2.68 -11.08
CA SER A 213 -15.97 -2.86 -11.58
C SER A 213 -15.94 -3.42 -12.99
N ARG A 214 -14.90 -3.05 -13.74
CA ARG A 214 -14.70 -3.45 -15.13
C ARG A 214 -13.40 -4.24 -15.28
N PHE A 215 -13.48 -5.38 -15.96
CA PHE A 215 -12.36 -6.29 -16.22
C PHE A 215 -12.20 -6.46 -17.73
N GLU A 216 -11.00 -6.21 -18.26
CA GLU A 216 -10.75 -6.26 -19.70
C GLU A 216 -9.42 -6.93 -20.06
N LYS A 217 -9.41 -7.68 -21.16
CA LYS A 217 -8.19 -8.35 -21.64
C LYS A 217 -7.59 -9.26 -20.58
N GLY A 218 -8.43 -10.00 -19.84
CA GLY A 218 -7.98 -11.06 -18.94
C GLY A 218 -7.36 -12.22 -19.73
N PHE A 219 -6.53 -13.01 -19.06
CA PHE A 219 -5.96 -14.24 -19.61
C PHE A 219 -6.38 -15.42 -18.74
N SER A 220 -6.59 -16.59 -19.36
CA SER A 220 -6.79 -17.86 -18.68
C SER A 220 -6.20 -18.97 -19.54
N ASN A 221 -5.65 -20.01 -18.91
CA ASN A 221 -5.16 -21.21 -19.56
C ASN A 221 -5.51 -22.45 -18.71
N GLU A 222 -5.30 -23.65 -19.24
CA GLU A 222 -5.66 -24.91 -18.55
C GLU A 222 -4.92 -25.13 -17.23
N GLU A 223 -3.73 -24.54 -17.06
CA GLU A 223 -2.92 -24.65 -15.84
C GLU A 223 -3.35 -23.64 -14.76
N ILE A 224 -4.16 -22.65 -15.12
CA ILE A 224 -4.47 -21.50 -14.30
C ILE A 224 -5.99 -21.27 -14.25
N GLU A 225 -6.64 -21.80 -13.21
CA GLU A 225 -8.09 -21.71 -13.00
C GLU A 225 -8.56 -20.27 -12.67
N GLY A 226 -9.49 -19.73 -13.45
CA GLY A 226 -10.09 -18.40 -13.21
C GLY A 226 -9.45 -17.32 -14.08
N GLY A 227 -10.29 -16.63 -14.86
CA GLY A 227 -9.95 -15.52 -15.75
C GLY A 227 -10.22 -14.17 -15.10
#